data_AF-A0A3A3DFL2-F1
#
_entry.id   AF-A0A3A3DFL2-F1
#
_cell.length_a   1.000
_cell.length_b   1.000
_cell.length_c   1.000
_cell.angle_alpha   90.00
_cell.angle_beta   90.00
_cell.angle_gamma   90.00
#
_symmetry.space_group_name_H-M   'P 1'
#
loop_
_entity.id
_entity.type
_entity.pdbx_description
1 polymer ?
#
loop_
_entity_poly.entity_id
_entity_poly.type
_entity_poly.pdbx_seq_one_letter_code
_entity_poly.pdbx_strand_id
1 'polypeptide(L)'
;MKTITLTAFATMLPLAAFAHDGMHVNDIYARSANPMTGAVFMQLENHRDVMCTLQGVSSDVAERVELHTHTEEDGVMKMGKIEGGIDIPPHEAHMLKRGSDHVMLLGLTRPLKDGDTFDLTLDFGDCGSETVSAVLDNERTDGHGAEDGGTSADEHADH
;
A
#
# COMPACT_ATOMS: atom_id res chain seq x y z
N MET A 1 -3.02 15.81 71.19
CA MET A 1 -2.49 16.76 70.18
C MET A 1 -2.45 16.04 68.84
N LYS A 2 -2.89 16.73 67.79
CA LYS A 2 -3.36 16.19 66.50
C LYS A 2 -2.23 16.13 65.45
N THR A 3 -2.17 15.01 64.71
CA THR A 3 -1.90 14.87 63.25
C THR A 3 -0.53 15.38 62.71
N ILE A 4 0.09 14.95 61.60
CA ILE A 4 -0.33 14.44 60.27
C ILE A 4 0.86 13.66 59.69
N THR A 5 0.68 12.42 59.23
CA THR A 5 1.61 11.75 58.30
C THR A 5 1.23 12.13 56.86
N LEU A 6 2.14 12.80 56.15
CA LEU A 6 1.98 13.17 54.74
C LEU A 6 2.33 11.96 53.86
N THR A 7 1.34 11.32 53.25
CA THR A 7 1.56 10.28 52.23
C THR A 7 1.60 10.98 50.86
N ALA A 8 2.78 11.00 50.22
CA ALA A 8 2.94 11.51 48.87
C ALA A 8 2.33 10.51 47.88
N PHE A 9 1.18 10.87 47.30
CA PHE A 9 0.53 10.11 46.24
C PHE A 9 1.14 10.53 44.90
N ALA A 10 2.07 9.74 44.38
CA ALA A 10 2.63 9.94 43.04
C ALA A 10 1.56 9.52 42.01
N THR A 11 0.82 10.49 41.47
CA THR A 11 -0.10 10.26 40.36
C THR A 11 0.70 10.10 39.07
N MET A 12 0.98 8.85 38.68
CA MET A 12 1.48 8.52 37.36
C MET A 12 0.32 8.66 36.37
N LEU A 13 0.27 9.77 35.63
CA LEU A 13 -0.67 9.90 34.50
C LEU A 13 -0.20 8.93 33.40
N PRO A 14 -1.03 7.99 32.94
CA PRO A 14 -0.73 7.26 31.72
C PRO A 14 -0.86 8.24 30.55
N LEU A 15 0.25 8.49 29.84
CA LEU A 15 0.18 9.07 28.49
C LEU A 15 -0.55 8.04 27.62
N ALA A 16 -1.82 8.32 27.31
CA ALA A 16 -2.49 7.63 26.23
C ALA A 16 -1.74 7.98 24.94
N ALA A 17 -1.01 7.00 24.40
CA ALA A 17 -0.44 7.11 23.06
C ALA A 17 -1.62 7.13 22.08
N PHE A 18 -1.90 8.30 21.51
CA PHE A 18 -2.84 8.45 20.39
C PHE A 18 -2.18 7.83 19.15
N ALA A 19 -2.28 6.51 19.02
CA ALA A 19 -1.89 5.76 17.83
C ALA A 19 -3.11 5.47 16.92
N HIS A 20 -4.20 6.21 17.07
CA HIS A 20 -5.44 6.05 16.30
C HIS A 20 -5.66 7.12 15.22
N ASP A 21 -4.86 8.20 15.21
CA ASP A 21 -4.96 9.27 14.22
C ASP A 21 -3.77 9.18 13.26
N GLY A 22 -4.01 8.86 11.98
CA GLY A 22 -2.94 8.77 11.01
C GLY A 22 -3.34 8.18 9.66
N MET A 23 -2.38 8.18 8.73
CA MET A 23 -2.47 7.37 7.53
C MET A 23 -1.95 5.97 7.85
N HIS A 24 -2.78 4.96 7.68
CA HIS A 24 -2.39 3.57 7.84
C HIS A 24 -2.17 2.92 6.48
N VAL A 25 -1.17 2.04 6.41
CA VAL A 25 -0.83 1.29 5.21
C VAL A 25 -0.91 -0.18 5.52
N ASN A 26 -1.83 -0.87 4.86
CA ASN A 26 -2.12 -2.28 5.07
C ASN A 26 -1.81 -3.07 3.79
N ASP A 27 -1.59 -4.38 3.96
CA ASP A 27 -1.45 -5.32 2.85
C ASP A 27 -0.42 -4.96 1.78
N ILE A 28 0.65 -4.26 2.16
CA ILE A 28 1.69 -3.84 1.21
C ILE A 28 2.48 -5.04 0.66
N TYR A 29 2.66 -5.08 -0.66
CA TYR A 29 3.54 -6.01 -1.35
C TYR A 29 3.99 -5.45 -2.70
N ALA A 30 5.10 -5.97 -3.21
CA ALA A 30 5.64 -5.64 -4.50
C ALA A 30 5.65 -6.85 -5.44
N ARG A 31 5.59 -6.57 -6.74
CA ARG A 31 5.79 -7.56 -7.80
C ARG A 31 6.73 -7.00 -8.85
N SER A 32 7.48 -7.88 -9.50
CA SER A 32 8.39 -7.51 -10.59
C SER A 32 8.36 -8.61 -11.64
N ALA A 33 7.84 -8.28 -12.82
CA ALA A 33 7.76 -9.21 -13.94
C ALA A 33 9.06 -9.23 -14.78
N ASN A 34 9.95 -8.26 -14.59
CA ASN A 34 11.22 -8.17 -15.30
C ASN A 34 12.26 -7.41 -14.45
N PRO A 35 13.56 -7.54 -14.73
CA PRO A 35 14.60 -6.95 -13.89
C PRO A 35 14.66 -5.40 -13.85
N MET A 36 13.89 -4.71 -14.70
CA MET A 36 13.97 -3.25 -14.86
C MET A 36 12.79 -2.50 -14.23
N THR A 37 11.67 -3.17 -13.98
CA THR A 37 10.46 -2.54 -13.44
C THR A 37 9.79 -3.38 -12.36
N GLY A 38 9.08 -2.70 -11.46
CA GLY A 38 8.25 -3.33 -10.45
C GLY A 38 6.98 -2.52 -10.22
N ALA A 39 6.01 -3.11 -9.54
CA ALA A 39 4.82 -2.43 -9.07
C ALA A 39 4.60 -2.76 -7.59
N VAL A 40 4.15 -1.79 -6.82
CA VAL A 40 3.80 -1.94 -5.40
C VAL A 40 2.31 -1.67 -5.23
N PHE A 41 1.68 -2.54 -4.46
CA PHE A 41 0.27 -2.57 -4.14
C PHE A 41 0.12 -2.49 -2.63
N MET A 42 -0.93 -1.81 -2.18
CA MET A 42 -1.21 -1.58 -0.77
C MET A 42 -2.63 -1.06 -0.59
N GLN A 43 -3.13 -1.10 0.63
CA GLN A 43 -4.33 -0.36 1.05
C GLN A 43 -3.89 0.84 1.88
N LEU A 44 -4.42 2.01 1.55
CA LEU A 44 -4.26 3.23 2.33
C LEU A 44 -5.55 3.48 3.11
N GLU A 45 -5.46 3.75 4.39
CA GLU A 45 -6.60 4.13 5.22
C GLU A 45 -6.33 5.46 5.89
N ASN A 46 -7.25 6.42 5.73
CA ASN A 46 -7.15 7.72 6.37
C ASN A 46 -7.99 7.71 7.64
N HIS A 47 -7.35 7.61 8.81
CA HIS A 47 -8.03 7.67 10.10
C HIS A 47 -8.19 9.10 10.64
N ARG A 48 -7.89 10.12 9.82
CA ARG A 48 -7.98 11.53 10.20
C ARG A 48 -9.33 12.13 9.81
N ASP A 49 -9.66 13.28 10.41
CA ASP A 49 -10.86 14.08 10.10
C ASP A 49 -10.71 14.99 8.87
N VAL A 50 -9.58 14.92 8.16
CA VAL A 50 -9.26 15.77 6.99
C VAL A 50 -8.87 14.93 5.79
N MET A 51 -9.12 15.45 4.58
CA MET A 51 -8.67 14.83 3.34
C MET A 51 -7.13 14.78 3.32
N CYS A 52 -6.58 13.63 2.95
CA CYS A 52 -5.16 13.48 2.67
C CYS A 52 -4.96 13.06 1.23
N THR A 53 -3.88 13.53 0.60
CA THR A 53 -3.59 13.20 -0.80
C THR A 53 -2.23 12.55 -0.86
N LEU A 54 -2.13 11.33 -1.38
CA LEU A 54 -0.83 10.73 -1.72
C LEU A 54 -0.27 11.45 -2.95
N GLN A 55 0.61 12.41 -2.74
CA GLN A 55 1.16 13.28 -3.79
C GLN A 55 2.34 12.64 -4.51
N GLY A 56 3.08 11.77 -3.83
CA GLY A 56 4.26 11.13 -4.38
C GLY A 56 4.74 9.95 -3.56
N VAL A 57 5.60 9.15 -4.18
CA VAL A 57 6.28 8.03 -3.53
C VAL A 57 7.75 8.04 -3.97
N SER A 58 8.65 7.67 -3.08
CA SER A 58 10.07 7.52 -3.38
C SER A 58 10.64 6.24 -2.78
N SER A 59 11.70 5.72 -3.40
CA SER A 59 12.48 4.57 -2.93
C SER A 59 13.87 4.59 -3.56
N ASP A 60 14.85 3.97 -2.91
CA ASP A 60 16.23 3.86 -3.40
C ASP A 60 16.43 2.70 -4.39
N VAL A 61 15.46 1.78 -4.50
CA VAL A 61 15.56 0.62 -5.40
C VAL A 61 15.25 0.95 -6.86
N ALA A 62 14.80 2.17 -7.18
CA ALA A 62 14.42 2.58 -8.52
C ALA A 62 14.89 4.01 -8.85
N GLU A 63 15.23 4.27 -10.11
CA GLU A 63 15.54 5.61 -10.60
C GLU A 63 14.34 6.56 -10.50
N ARG A 64 13.14 6.03 -10.73
CA ARG A 64 11.88 6.78 -10.66
C ARG A 64 10.79 5.92 -10.03
N VAL A 65 9.98 6.57 -9.22
CA VAL A 65 8.79 5.99 -8.59
C VAL A 65 7.61 6.89 -8.91
N GLU A 66 6.55 6.32 -9.47
CA GLU A 66 5.40 7.06 -10.00
C GLU A 66 4.08 6.43 -9.53
N LEU A 67 3.04 7.24 -9.37
CA LEU A 67 1.67 6.75 -9.18
C LEU A 67 1.04 6.52 -10.54
N HIS A 68 0.54 5.31 -10.81
CA HIS A 68 -0.05 4.93 -12.09
C HIS A 68 -1.48 4.47 -11.88
N THR A 69 -2.35 4.75 -12.86
CA THR A 69 -3.74 4.28 -12.92
C THR A 69 -3.98 3.46 -14.17
N HIS A 70 -5.11 2.77 -14.19
CA HIS A 70 -5.67 2.08 -15.34
C HIS A 70 -6.96 2.78 -15.75
N THR A 71 -6.96 3.47 -16.89
CA THR A 71 -8.14 4.13 -17.45
C THR A 71 -8.61 3.41 -18.71
N GLU A 72 -9.91 3.17 -18.81
CA GLU A 72 -10.52 2.72 -20.07
C GLU A 72 -10.81 3.95 -20.93
N GLU A 73 -10.21 4.00 -22.11
CA GLU A 73 -10.49 5.03 -23.11
C GLU A 73 -10.82 4.31 -24.43
N ASP A 74 -12.04 4.51 -24.94
CA ASP A 74 -12.54 3.90 -26.18
C ASP A 74 -12.45 2.35 -26.19
N GLY A 75 -12.71 1.70 -25.06
CA GLY A 75 -12.62 0.24 -24.91
C GLY A 75 -11.18 -0.29 -24.84
N VAL A 76 -10.19 0.60 -24.76
CA VAL A 76 -8.78 0.25 -24.58
C VAL A 76 -8.35 0.66 -23.17
N MET A 77 -7.87 -0.31 -22.40
CA MET A 77 -7.24 -0.04 -21.11
C MET A 77 -5.87 0.60 -21.34
N LYS A 78 -5.70 1.83 -20.85
CA LYS A 78 -4.44 2.56 -20.84
C LYS A 78 -3.92 2.64 -19.42
N MET A 79 -2.64 2.29 -19.26
CA MET A 79 -1.90 2.54 -18.03
C MET A 79 -1.19 3.88 -18.18
N GLY A 80 -1.30 4.74 -17.17
CA GLY A 80 -0.71 6.08 -17.22
C GLY A 80 -0.42 6.65 -15.84
N LYS A 81 0.55 7.56 -15.79
CA LYS A 81 0.90 8.31 -14.59
C LYS A 81 -0.27 9.17 -14.14
N ILE A 82 -0.54 9.16 -12.83
CA ILE A 82 -1.49 10.05 -12.16
C ILE A 82 -0.77 11.37 -11.89
N GLU A 83 -1.29 12.45 -12.46
CA GLU A 83 -0.84 13.81 -12.14
C GLU A 83 -1.75 14.39 -11.05
N GLY A 84 -1.16 14.90 -9.97
CA GLY A 84 -1.91 15.50 -8.84
C GLY A 84 -2.10 14.60 -7.62
N GLY A 85 -1.75 13.32 -7.72
CA GLY A 85 -1.81 12.38 -6.59
C GLY A 85 -3.15 11.65 -6.45
N ILE A 86 -3.32 10.95 -5.34
CA ILE A 86 -4.53 10.17 -5.02
C ILE A 86 -5.15 10.71 -3.73
N ASP A 87 -6.37 11.23 -3.81
CA ASP A 87 -7.11 11.69 -2.65
C ASP A 87 -7.69 10.50 -1.83
N ILE A 88 -7.48 10.53 -0.52
CA ILE A 88 -8.05 9.59 0.45
C ILE A 88 -8.91 10.41 1.44
N PRO A 89 -10.25 10.36 1.32
CA PRO A 89 -11.14 11.11 2.19
C PRO A 89 -11.02 10.71 3.67
N PRO A 90 -11.46 11.58 4.60
CA PRO A 90 -11.52 11.26 6.03
C PRO A 90 -12.25 9.94 6.27
N HIS A 91 -11.68 9.07 7.10
CA HIS A 91 -12.26 7.79 7.51
C HIS A 91 -12.55 6.81 6.36
N GLU A 92 -11.93 7.01 5.20
CA GLU A 92 -12.06 6.16 4.02
C GLU A 92 -10.76 5.41 3.70
N ALA A 93 -10.89 4.39 2.84
CA ALA A 93 -9.76 3.60 2.36
C ALA A 93 -9.63 3.69 0.83
N HIS A 94 -8.38 3.72 0.34
CA HIS A 94 -8.06 3.65 -1.09
C HIS A 94 -7.20 2.41 -1.39
N MET A 95 -7.63 1.61 -2.37
CA MET A 95 -6.94 0.38 -2.75
C MET A 95 -6.03 0.60 -3.95
N LEU A 96 -4.73 0.44 -3.74
CA LEU A 96 -3.76 0.32 -4.83
C LEU A 96 -3.57 -1.17 -5.13
N LYS A 97 -4.19 -1.64 -6.21
CA LYS A 97 -4.28 -3.07 -6.55
C LYS A 97 -4.09 -3.32 -8.04
N ARG A 98 -3.83 -4.59 -8.39
CA ARG A 98 -3.65 -5.01 -9.79
C ARG A 98 -4.86 -4.64 -10.65
N GLY A 99 -4.59 -4.07 -11.81
CA GLY A 99 -5.62 -3.60 -12.75
C GLY A 99 -6.28 -2.27 -12.36
N SER A 100 -5.78 -1.60 -11.31
CA SER A 100 -6.22 -0.29 -10.85
C SER A 100 -5.00 0.56 -10.49
N ASP A 101 -5.15 1.52 -9.58
CA ASP A 101 -4.06 2.36 -9.12
C ASP A 101 -2.94 1.53 -8.49
N HIS A 102 -1.69 1.92 -8.72
CA HIS A 102 -0.52 1.26 -8.15
C HIS A 102 0.69 2.20 -8.15
N VAL A 103 1.70 1.87 -7.33
CA VAL A 103 3.00 2.53 -7.38
C VAL A 103 3.86 1.80 -8.40
N MET A 104 4.34 2.50 -9.42
CA MET A 104 5.22 1.97 -10.44
C MET A 104 6.69 2.29 -10.12
N LEU A 105 7.55 1.28 -10.12
CA LEU A 105 9.00 1.38 -9.98
C LEU A 105 9.63 1.28 -11.38
N LEU A 106 10.31 2.33 -11.81
CA LEU A 106 10.94 2.44 -13.12
C LEU A 106 12.45 2.56 -13.00
N GLY A 107 13.18 1.73 -13.75
CA GLY A 107 14.63 1.73 -13.72
C GLY A 107 15.16 1.18 -12.40
N LEU A 108 14.81 -0.07 -12.09
CA LEU A 108 15.32 -0.74 -10.89
C LEU A 108 16.86 -0.72 -10.87
N THR A 109 17.45 -0.26 -9.77
CA THR A 109 18.91 -0.12 -9.60
C THR A 109 19.59 -1.47 -9.40
N ARG A 110 18.80 -2.49 -9.04
CA ARG A 110 19.16 -3.90 -8.98
C ARG A 110 17.92 -4.76 -9.29
N PRO A 111 18.08 -5.97 -9.85
CA PRO A 111 16.97 -6.92 -9.92
C PRO A 111 16.45 -7.22 -8.51
N LEU A 112 15.13 -7.19 -8.33
CA LEU A 112 14.46 -7.64 -7.10
C LEU A 112 14.17 -9.13 -7.20
N LYS A 113 14.38 -9.87 -6.11
CA LYS A 113 14.09 -11.30 -5.98
C LYS A 113 12.95 -11.54 -5.00
N ASP A 114 12.22 -12.64 -5.14
CA ASP A 114 11.15 -12.98 -4.20
C ASP A 114 11.69 -13.04 -2.76
N GLY A 115 10.95 -12.43 -1.84
CA GLY A 115 11.33 -12.23 -0.45
C GLY A 115 12.22 -11.02 -0.19
N ASP A 116 12.75 -10.34 -1.22
CA ASP A 116 13.47 -9.08 -1.02
C ASP A 116 12.53 -8.05 -0.39
N THR A 117 13.07 -7.29 0.57
CA THR A 117 12.34 -6.20 1.21
C THR A 117 13.02 -4.86 0.89
N PHE A 118 12.22 -3.81 0.71
CA PHE A 118 12.71 -2.45 0.49
C PHE A 118 11.71 -1.42 0.99
N ASP A 119 12.20 -0.23 1.30
CA ASP A 119 11.38 0.83 1.88
C ASP A 119 10.86 1.79 0.80
N LEU A 120 9.65 2.28 1.04
CA LEU A 120 9.00 3.35 0.29
C LEU A 120 8.70 4.47 1.26
N THR A 121 8.92 5.70 0.83
CA THR A 121 8.39 6.88 1.54
C THR A 121 7.19 7.40 0.77
N LEU A 122 6.03 7.33 1.40
CA LEU A 122 4.76 7.86 0.91
C LEU A 122 4.63 9.31 1.37
N ASP A 123 4.46 10.24 0.43
CA ASP A 123 4.29 11.66 0.73
C ASP A 123 2.81 12.04 0.62
N PHE A 124 2.19 12.34 1.76
CA PHE A 124 0.80 12.78 1.84
C PHE A 124 0.66 14.31 1.92
N GLY A 125 1.72 15.06 1.60
CA GLY A 125 1.77 16.52 1.65
C GLY A 125 1.53 17.05 3.05
N ASP A 126 0.48 17.84 3.22
CA ASP A 126 0.12 18.46 4.51
C ASP A 126 -0.22 17.42 5.59
N CYS A 127 -0.61 16.20 5.20
CA CYS A 127 -0.84 15.09 6.14
C CYS A 127 0.46 14.39 6.61
N GLY A 128 1.62 14.82 6.12
CA GLY A 128 2.93 14.27 6.46
C GLY A 128 3.36 13.15 5.52
N SER A 129 4.35 12.36 5.95
CA SER A 129 4.88 11.23 5.18
C SER A 129 5.02 9.99 6.05
N GLU A 130 4.91 8.83 5.42
CA GLU A 130 5.03 7.52 6.06
C GLU A 130 6.07 6.67 5.34
N THR A 131 6.98 6.06 6.09
CA THR A 131 7.93 5.07 5.55
C THR A 131 7.39 3.68 5.79
N VAL A 132 7.22 2.92 4.71
CA VAL A 132 6.65 1.57 4.72
C VAL A 132 7.55 0.59 4.01
N SER A 133 7.58 -0.64 4.48
CA SER A 133 8.43 -1.69 3.91
C SER A 133 7.60 -2.64 3.06
N ALA A 134 7.98 -2.81 1.79
CA ALA A 134 7.34 -3.72 0.86
C ALA A 134 8.21 -4.97 0.66
N VAL A 135 7.58 -6.15 0.70
CA VAL A 135 8.20 -7.42 0.33
C VAL A 135 7.86 -7.75 -1.12
N LEU A 136 8.84 -8.20 -1.91
CA LEU A 136 8.59 -8.75 -3.24
C LEU A 136 7.95 -10.14 -3.10
N ASP A 137 6.74 -10.28 -3.61
CA ASP A 137 5.98 -11.52 -3.63
C ASP A 137 5.30 -11.68 -4.99
N ASN A 138 6.02 -12.29 -5.94
CA ASN A 138 5.50 -12.51 -7.28
C ASN A 138 4.38 -13.55 -7.35
N GLU A 139 4.24 -14.40 -6.34
CA GLU A 139 3.22 -15.45 -6.26
C GLU A 139 1.90 -14.94 -5.67
N ARG A 140 1.91 -13.77 -5.00
CA ARG A 140 0.68 -13.17 -4.44
C ARG A 140 -0.39 -12.99 -5.51
N THR A 141 -1.47 -13.74 -5.33
CA THR A 141 -2.73 -13.54 -6.02
C THR A 141 -3.57 -12.54 -5.23
N ASP A 142 -4.29 -11.68 -5.94
CA ASP A 142 -5.25 -10.80 -5.29
C ASP A 142 -6.34 -11.70 -4.70
N GLY A 143 -6.72 -11.47 -3.44
CA GLY A 143 -7.78 -12.21 -2.75
C GLY A 143 -9.16 -11.95 -3.36
N HIS A 144 -9.38 -12.41 -4.58
CA HIS A 144 -10.66 -12.59 -5.21
C HIS A 144 -10.68 -14.04 -5.70
N GLY A 145 -11.59 -14.83 -5.13
CA GLY A 145 -11.77 -16.23 -5.48
C GLY A 145 -11.74 -16.40 -6.99
N ALA A 146 -10.76 -17.15 -7.47
CA ALA A 146 -10.95 -17.92 -8.67
C ALA A 146 -12.16 -18.81 -8.38
N GLU A 147 -13.32 -18.42 -8.92
CA GLU A 147 -14.38 -19.39 -9.16
C GLU A 147 -13.78 -20.42 -10.12
N ASP A 148 -13.43 -21.54 -9.50
CA ASP A 148 -13.14 -22.82 -10.08
C ASP A 148 -14.27 -23.19 -11.05
N GLY A 149 -14.01 -22.97 -12.33
CA GLY A 149 -14.79 -23.48 -13.45
C GLY A 149 -14.11 -24.68 -14.09
N GLY A 150 -13.51 -25.57 -13.29
CA GLY A 150 -13.10 -26.90 -13.73
C GLY A 150 -14.33 -27.76 -14.04
N THR A 151 -14.69 -27.89 -15.31
CA THR A 151 -15.47 -29.02 -15.81
C THR A 151 -14.64 -29.81 -16.81
N SER A 152 -13.99 -30.84 -16.27
CA SER A 152 -14.11 -32.25 -16.67
C SER A 152 -14.15 -32.59 -18.16
N ALA A 153 -13.08 -33.23 -18.59
CA ALA A 153 -13.03 -34.50 -19.33
C ALA A 153 -13.98 -34.70 -20.51
N ASP A 154 -13.39 -34.86 -21.70
CA ASP A 154 -13.87 -35.83 -22.69
C ASP A 154 -12.67 -36.40 -23.47
N GLU A 155 -12.10 -37.47 -22.92
CA GLU A 155 -11.44 -38.51 -23.71
C GLU A 155 -12.47 -39.62 -23.94
N HIS A 156 -12.91 -39.80 -25.18
CA HIS A 156 -13.40 -41.10 -25.64
C HIS A 156 -12.96 -41.36 -27.08
N ALA A 157 -12.25 -42.47 -27.23
CA ALA A 157 -11.77 -43.08 -28.45
C ALA A 157 -12.88 -43.80 -29.25
N ASP A 158 -12.50 -44.15 -30.49
CA ASP A 158 -13.10 -45.05 -31.47
C ASP A 158 -14.40 -44.62 -32.19
N HIS A 159 -14.25 -44.30 -33.49
CA HIS A 159 -14.56 -45.20 -34.61
C HIS A 159 -13.90 -44.74 -35.91
#